data_AF-G2E1Y2-F1
#
_entry.id   AF-G2E1Y2-F1
#
_cell.length_a   1.000
_cell.length_b   1.000
_cell.length_c   1.000
_cell.angle_alpha   90.00
_cell.angle_beta   90.00
_cell.angle_gamma   90.00
#
_symmetry.space_group_name_H-M   'P 1'
#
loop_
_entity.id
_entity.type
_entity.pdbx_description
1 polymer ?
#
loop_
_entity_poly.entity_id
_entity_poly.type
_entity_poly.pdbx_seq_one_letter_code
_entity_poly.pdbx_strand_id
1 'polypeptide(L)'
;MFLKFFTTITFVIYSFLSFYSSISLADPKRPFPQHVSYASGTIYPSNFSQAQQDQHVRNFYDYWKSHYLVSAGTNSAGKILYRVAFGQGSDVTVSEGQGYGMVIVALMAGHDPDAQNLFDGLWYFSREFPSGIDGRLMSWKIQNGSIVGRNDSAFDGDVDIAYGLLLAHEQWGSAGDLNYQAEAAQVIDGILASTIGADSLLPKLGDWTDDSGSRYNQYTPRSSDFMPAHFHAFARATGDAVWNNIVINSQAVIDSIQNNYSSSTGLLPDFIINCQSVDNCRPANESFLEGPNDGDYYYNAGRAPWRIGLDALLNDDVQSRAEAQKMISWLAVSTNSNANNIKAGYKLDGSAIGDYSTTFFAAPFAVAAMLDGSQQDFLNEIYTYIHNETEDYYEDSINLLALLAVTANYWNPATDICRRDIQRDSAWRVVEIYTATLGYAPDNEGLQYWVNNLQNGSWTPNDVAQSFFDGPLVQEMYPIDQGYGSFIDSLYQNLFGRAPDEAGYAYWLAELNSGHVQRNQMIIALIEGGWANAEAASDMERFGYRVQVGLAFAAEQARRGIVYSQLTTAKQEKLRFLGAQVLEMITVDSSACDTAVGNISRLLDTL
;
A
#
# COMPACT_ATOMS: atom_id res chain seq x y z
N MET A 1 53.54 15.88 -70.93
CA MET A 1 52.98 16.31 -72.22
C MET A 1 51.49 15.99 -72.19
N PHE A 2 50.64 17.04 -72.19
CA PHE A 2 49.19 17.10 -72.44
C PHE A 2 48.24 16.12 -71.70
N LEU A 3 47.50 16.57 -70.67
CA LEU A 3 46.19 17.26 -70.70
C LEU A 3 45.06 16.48 -71.39
N LYS A 4 44.03 16.10 -70.63
CA LYS A 4 42.61 16.10 -71.08
C LYS A 4 41.67 16.24 -69.88
N PHE A 5 40.95 17.34 -69.87
CA PHE A 5 39.82 17.65 -68.99
C PHE A 5 38.60 16.80 -69.38
N PHE A 6 37.82 16.35 -68.39
CA PHE A 6 36.37 16.25 -68.49
C PHE A 6 35.74 16.58 -67.12
N THR A 7 34.90 17.61 -67.13
CA THR A 7 34.00 18.05 -66.07
C THR A 7 32.86 17.06 -65.84
N THR A 8 32.59 16.71 -64.58
CA THR A 8 31.34 16.04 -64.18
C THR A 8 30.76 16.76 -62.96
N ILE A 9 29.53 17.22 -63.12
CA ILE A 9 28.68 17.88 -62.12
C ILE A 9 28.26 16.85 -61.06
N THR A 10 28.47 17.15 -59.78
CA THR A 10 27.98 16.33 -58.65
C THR A 10 26.73 16.98 -58.06
N PHE A 11 25.60 16.26 -58.10
CA PHE A 11 24.40 16.58 -57.34
C PHE A 11 24.66 16.30 -55.84
N VAL A 12 24.46 17.29 -54.97
CA VAL A 12 24.45 17.11 -53.52
C VAL A 12 23.00 16.83 -53.10
N ILE A 13 22.73 15.60 -52.68
CA ILE A 13 21.48 15.22 -52.02
C ILE A 13 21.67 15.48 -50.52
N TYR A 14 20.92 16.42 -49.96
CA TYR A 14 20.80 16.59 -48.51
C TYR A 14 19.81 15.55 -47.97
N SER A 15 20.33 14.51 -47.32
CA SER A 15 19.52 13.60 -46.50
C SER A 15 19.29 14.25 -45.13
N PHE A 16 18.06 14.72 -44.88
CA PHE A 16 17.61 15.02 -43.53
C PHE A 16 17.39 13.70 -42.78
N LEU A 17 18.28 13.37 -41.84
CA LEU A 17 18.02 12.35 -40.82
C LEU A 17 17.23 13.00 -39.68
N SER A 18 15.93 12.72 -39.62
CA SER A 18 15.13 12.94 -38.43
C SER A 18 15.52 11.88 -37.39
N PHE A 19 16.22 12.29 -36.34
CA PHE A 19 16.37 11.47 -35.14
C PHE A 19 15.01 11.44 -34.42
N TYR A 20 14.26 10.35 -34.59
CA TYR A 20 13.23 9.98 -33.63
C TYR A 20 13.95 9.35 -32.44
N SER A 21 14.02 10.07 -31.32
CA SER A 21 14.32 9.45 -30.04
C SER A 21 13.15 8.52 -29.71
N SER A 22 13.33 7.22 -29.94
CA SER A 22 12.45 6.20 -29.38
C SER A 22 12.63 6.23 -27.87
N ILE A 23 11.66 6.80 -27.15
CA ILE A 23 11.58 6.66 -25.70
C ILE A 23 11.37 5.16 -25.44
N SER A 24 12.34 4.52 -24.81
CA SER A 24 12.19 3.14 -24.34
C SER A 24 11.26 3.16 -23.15
N LEU A 25 10.13 2.45 -23.21
CA LEU A 25 9.34 2.15 -22.02
C LEU A 25 10.23 1.38 -21.04
N ALA A 26 10.01 1.58 -19.73
CA ALA A 26 10.75 0.86 -18.71
C ALA A 26 10.24 -0.58 -18.67
N ASP A 27 11.15 -1.56 -18.68
CA ASP A 27 10.76 -2.95 -18.44
C ASP A 27 10.07 -3.06 -17.06
N PRO A 28 8.93 -3.77 -16.97
CA PRO A 28 8.21 -3.93 -15.71
C PRO A 28 9.11 -4.57 -14.64
N LYS A 29 9.26 -3.91 -13.48
CA LYS A 29 10.07 -4.42 -12.35
C LYS A 29 9.42 -5.60 -11.64
N ARG A 30 8.10 -5.69 -11.68
CA ARG A 30 7.29 -6.76 -11.05
C ARG A 30 6.38 -7.42 -12.09
N PRO A 31 6.93 -8.11 -13.10
CA PRO A 31 6.15 -8.65 -14.20
C PRO A 31 5.20 -9.76 -13.72
N PHE A 32 3.96 -9.79 -14.21
CA PHE A 32 3.05 -10.91 -14.02
C PHE A 32 3.63 -12.19 -14.66
N PRO A 33 3.54 -13.36 -13.99
CA PRO A 33 2.99 -13.58 -12.65
C PRO A 33 4.02 -13.37 -11.52
N GLN A 34 3.56 -12.97 -10.34
CA GLN A 34 4.41 -12.62 -9.19
C GLN A 34 4.53 -13.72 -8.13
N HIS A 35 3.55 -14.60 -8.00
CA HIS A 35 3.53 -15.72 -7.03
C HIS A 35 3.90 -15.27 -5.60
N VAL A 36 3.21 -14.23 -5.13
CA VAL A 36 3.40 -13.60 -3.84
C VAL A 36 3.27 -14.63 -2.71
N SER A 37 4.20 -14.61 -1.78
CA SER A 37 4.05 -15.35 -0.53
C SER A 37 3.18 -14.53 0.42
N TYR A 38 1.89 -14.88 0.51
CA TYR A 38 0.99 -14.29 1.50
C TYR A 38 1.27 -14.76 2.93
N ALA A 39 0.54 -14.15 3.86
CA ALA A 39 0.54 -14.46 5.28
C ALA A 39 0.48 -15.96 5.60
N SER A 40 1.06 -16.33 6.74
CA SER A 40 1.12 -17.73 7.19
C SER A 40 -0.28 -18.34 7.31
N GLY A 41 -0.39 -19.64 7.01
CA GLY A 41 -1.66 -20.38 7.06
C GLY A 41 -2.60 -20.12 5.88
N THR A 42 -2.20 -19.27 4.93
CA THR A 42 -2.93 -19.06 3.67
C THR A 42 -2.95 -20.35 2.84
N ILE A 43 -4.12 -20.70 2.33
CA ILE A 43 -4.31 -21.77 1.33
C ILE A 43 -4.58 -21.17 -0.06
N TYR A 44 -4.28 -21.97 -1.09
CA TYR A 44 -4.45 -21.59 -2.49
C TYR A 44 -5.33 -22.63 -3.20
N PRO A 45 -5.96 -22.29 -4.34
CA PRO A 45 -6.60 -23.30 -5.17
C PRO A 45 -5.60 -24.42 -5.49
N SER A 46 -6.02 -25.67 -5.26
CA SER A 46 -5.17 -26.86 -5.40
C SER A 46 -5.66 -27.84 -6.47
N ASN A 47 -6.82 -27.55 -7.05
CA ASN A 47 -7.42 -28.30 -8.16
C ASN A 47 -6.81 -27.98 -9.55
N PHE A 48 -5.96 -26.95 -9.63
CA PHE A 48 -5.18 -26.60 -10.82
C PHE A 48 -3.73 -26.28 -10.45
N SER A 49 -2.79 -26.59 -11.34
CA SER A 49 -1.38 -26.18 -11.17
C SER A 49 -1.24 -24.66 -11.27
N GLN A 50 -0.22 -24.08 -10.61
CA GLN A 50 0.05 -22.63 -10.66
C GLN A 50 0.11 -22.10 -12.11
N ALA A 51 0.75 -22.83 -13.03
CA ALA A 51 0.84 -22.44 -14.43
C ALA A 51 -0.53 -22.37 -15.13
N GLN A 52 -1.46 -23.27 -14.77
CA GLN A 52 -2.85 -23.20 -15.26
C GLN A 52 -3.58 -22.01 -14.64
N GLN A 53 -3.38 -21.77 -13.34
CA GLN A 53 -3.98 -20.63 -12.65
C GLN A 53 -3.54 -19.30 -13.26
N ASP A 54 -2.25 -19.13 -13.50
CA ASP A 54 -1.71 -17.95 -14.18
C ASP A 54 -2.29 -17.80 -15.60
N GLN A 55 -2.49 -18.92 -16.31
CA GLN A 55 -3.11 -18.89 -17.64
C GLN A 55 -4.59 -18.51 -17.59
N HIS A 56 -5.34 -18.94 -16.57
CA HIS A 56 -6.71 -18.52 -16.37
C HIS A 56 -6.79 -17.00 -16.17
N VAL A 57 -5.91 -16.43 -15.34
CA VAL A 57 -5.84 -14.97 -15.13
C VAL A 57 -5.47 -14.23 -16.41
N ARG A 58 -4.48 -14.71 -17.18
CA ARG A 58 -4.13 -14.13 -18.49
C ARG A 58 -5.33 -14.08 -19.43
N ASN A 59 -6.02 -15.21 -19.58
CA ASN A 59 -7.19 -15.30 -20.45
C ASN A 59 -8.32 -14.37 -19.99
N PHE A 60 -8.57 -14.31 -18.67
CA PHE A 60 -9.61 -13.46 -18.10
C PHE A 60 -9.27 -11.97 -18.27
N TYR A 61 -8.01 -11.59 -18.05
CA TYR A 61 -7.53 -10.23 -18.32
C TYR A 61 -7.69 -9.84 -19.79
N ASP A 62 -7.28 -10.70 -20.73
CA ASP A 62 -7.39 -10.42 -22.17
C ASP A 62 -8.86 -10.23 -22.57
N TYR A 63 -9.76 -11.05 -22.02
CA TYR A 63 -11.21 -10.89 -22.16
C TYR A 63 -11.66 -9.53 -21.58
N TRP A 64 -11.37 -9.25 -20.30
CA TRP A 64 -11.77 -8.02 -19.60
C TRP A 64 -11.29 -6.77 -20.33
N LYS A 65 -10.01 -6.75 -20.73
CA LYS A 65 -9.38 -5.66 -21.49
C LYS A 65 -10.14 -5.42 -22.80
N SER A 66 -10.50 -6.47 -23.53
CA SER A 66 -11.21 -6.33 -24.81
C SER A 66 -12.66 -5.85 -24.68
N HIS A 67 -13.30 -6.03 -23.52
CA HIS A 67 -14.71 -5.67 -23.31
C HIS A 67 -14.88 -4.31 -22.64
N TYR A 68 -13.99 -3.96 -21.71
CA TYR A 68 -14.19 -2.81 -20.82
C TYR A 68 -13.12 -1.74 -20.93
N LEU A 69 -11.89 -2.04 -21.39
CA LEU A 69 -10.84 -1.03 -21.53
C LEU A 69 -10.94 -0.34 -22.91
N VAL A 70 -11.31 0.95 -22.91
CA VAL A 70 -11.66 1.69 -24.14
C VAL A 70 -10.78 2.92 -24.31
N SER A 71 -10.29 3.15 -25.54
CA SER A 71 -9.63 4.42 -25.88
C SER A 71 -10.62 5.58 -25.85
N ALA A 72 -10.24 6.66 -25.17
CA ALA A 72 -11.05 7.87 -24.99
C ALA A 72 -10.48 9.08 -25.75
N GLY A 73 -9.69 8.84 -26.79
CA GLY A 73 -9.08 9.89 -27.61
C GLY A 73 -7.81 10.46 -27.00
N THR A 74 -7.62 11.78 -27.13
CA THR A 74 -6.42 12.49 -26.71
C THR A 74 -6.81 13.80 -26.06
N ASN A 75 -6.18 14.16 -24.94
CA ASN A 75 -6.44 15.44 -24.29
C ASN A 75 -5.76 16.62 -24.98
N SER A 76 -6.00 17.82 -24.45
CA SER A 76 -5.42 19.07 -24.96
C SER A 76 -3.90 19.10 -24.95
N ALA A 77 -3.25 18.32 -24.08
CA ALA A 77 -1.80 18.18 -23.99
C ALA A 77 -1.22 17.10 -24.93
N GLY A 78 -2.05 16.45 -25.75
CA GLY A 78 -1.60 15.40 -26.67
C GLY A 78 -1.41 14.04 -26.01
N LYS A 79 -1.84 13.84 -24.76
CA LYS A 79 -1.77 12.55 -24.06
C LYS A 79 -2.96 11.67 -24.41
N ILE A 80 -2.69 10.39 -24.70
CA ILE A 80 -3.71 9.39 -25.03
C ILE A 80 -4.51 9.07 -23.76
N LEU A 81 -5.83 8.96 -23.90
CA LEU A 81 -6.73 8.66 -22.81
C LEU A 81 -7.28 7.23 -22.94
N TYR A 82 -7.37 6.54 -21.81
CA TYR A 82 -8.09 5.26 -21.68
C TYR A 82 -9.09 5.35 -20.54
N ARG A 83 -10.20 4.64 -20.66
CA ARG A 83 -11.23 4.56 -19.62
C ARG A 83 -11.72 3.14 -19.47
N VAL A 84 -12.27 2.82 -18.31
CA VAL A 84 -13.04 1.58 -18.12
C VAL A 84 -14.52 1.85 -18.36
N ALA A 85 -15.11 1.18 -19.34
CA ALA A 85 -16.53 1.29 -19.65
C ALA A 85 -17.38 0.54 -18.63
N PHE A 86 -18.44 1.18 -18.16
CA PHE A 86 -19.45 0.61 -17.26
C PHE A 86 -20.38 -0.33 -18.06
N GLY A 87 -19.82 -1.46 -18.49
CA GLY A 87 -20.43 -2.46 -19.35
C GLY A 87 -19.93 -2.40 -20.80
N GLN A 88 -20.02 -3.52 -21.52
CA GLN A 88 -19.55 -3.61 -22.90
C GLN A 88 -20.28 -2.61 -23.81
N GLY A 89 -19.52 -1.78 -24.53
CA GLY A 89 -20.07 -0.77 -25.44
C GLY A 89 -20.69 0.46 -24.74
N SER A 90 -20.60 0.53 -23.41
CA SER A 90 -21.11 1.66 -22.63
C SER A 90 -20.31 2.94 -22.87
N ASP A 91 -21.02 4.06 -22.99
CA ASP A 91 -20.43 5.41 -23.02
C ASP A 91 -20.20 5.98 -21.62
N VAL A 92 -20.59 5.23 -20.58
CA VAL A 92 -20.44 5.58 -19.17
C VAL A 92 -19.13 5.00 -18.63
N THR A 93 -18.49 5.78 -17.76
CA THR A 93 -17.40 5.37 -16.87
C THR A 93 -17.69 5.94 -15.49
N VAL A 94 -17.44 5.15 -14.44
CA VAL A 94 -17.46 5.61 -13.05
C VAL A 94 -16.05 5.57 -12.45
N SER A 95 -15.77 6.41 -11.47
CA SER A 95 -14.43 6.46 -10.83
C SER A 95 -14.04 5.12 -10.21
N GLU A 96 -15.00 4.37 -9.69
CA GLU A 96 -14.83 2.98 -9.21
C GLU A 96 -14.16 2.10 -10.28
N GLY A 97 -14.78 1.98 -11.46
CA GLY A 97 -14.25 1.18 -12.56
C GLY A 97 -12.92 1.71 -13.08
N GLN A 98 -12.72 3.03 -13.05
CA GLN A 98 -11.44 3.63 -13.41
C GLN A 98 -10.34 3.18 -12.44
N GLY A 99 -10.61 3.20 -11.14
CA GLY A 99 -9.72 2.68 -10.10
C GLY A 99 -9.42 1.20 -10.28
N TYR A 100 -10.45 0.37 -10.49
CA TYR A 100 -10.28 -1.06 -10.78
C TYR A 100 -9.33 -1.29 -11.97
N GLY A 101 -9.54 -0.56 -13.07
CA GLY A 101 -8.69 -0.65 -14.24
C GLY A 101 -7.23 -0.28 -13.96
N MET A 102 -6.99 0.76 -13.17
CA MET A 102 -5.63 1.17 -12.79
C MET A 102 -4.92 0.09 -11.97
N VAL A 103 -5.60 -0.53 -11.00
CA VAL A 103 -5.06 -1.65 -10.21
C VAL A 103 -4.78 -2.87 -11.10
N ILE A 104 -5.77 -3.29 -11.90
CA ILE A 104 -5.67 -4.47 -12.77
C ILE A 104 -4.52 -4.32 -13.78
N VAL A 105 -4.45 -3.19 -14.49
CA VAL A 105 -3.44 -2.97 -15.53
C VAL A 105 -2.02 -2.94 -14.94
N ALA A 106 -1.83 -2.31 -13.77
CA ALA A 106 -0.53 -2.32 -13.11
C ALA A 106 -0.09 -3.75 -12.71
N LEU A 107 -1.00 -4.55 -12.14
CA LEU A 107 -0.72 -5.94 -11.75
C LEU A 107 -0.47 -6.88 -12.93
N MET A 108 -1.03 -6.59 -14.11
CA MET A 108 -0.90 -7.41 -15.33
C MET A 108 0.27 -7.00 -16.23
N ALA A 109 1.03 -5.97 -15.85
CA ALA A 109 2.25 -5.57 -16.54
C ALA A 109 3.22 -6.76 -16.64
N GLY A 110 3.83 -6.96 -17.82
CA GLY A 110 4.68 -8.12 -18.11
C GLY A 110 3.96 -9.22 -18.87
N HIS A 111 2.68 -9.49 -18.58
CA HIS A 111 1.80 -10.20 -19.52
C HIS A 111 1.36 -9.24 -20.63
N ASP A 112 0.87 -8.06 -20.26
CA ASP A 112 0.51 -7.02 -21.22
C ASP A 112 1.70 -6.08 -21.50
N PRO A 113 2.29 -6.12 -22.71
CA PRO A 113 3.38 -5.22 -23.07
C PRO A 113 2.95 -3.75 -23.16
N ASP A 114 1.65 -3.46 -23.32
CA ASP A 114 1.12 -2.10 -23.38
C ASP A 114 0.71 -1.53 -22.01
N ALA A 115 0.88 -2.31 -20.93
CA ALA A 115 0.34 -1.98 -19.60
C ALA A 115 0.69 -0.57 -19.12
N GLN A 116 1.94 -0.11 -19.31
CA GLN A 116 2.34 1.24 -18.88
C GLN A 116 1.59 2.33 -19.64
N ASN A 117 1.46 2.20 -20.97
CA ASN A 117 0.72 3.16 -21.79
C ASN A 117 -0.78 3.19 -21.45
N LEU A 118 -1.34 2.01 -21.18
CA LEU A 118 -2.74 1.88 -20.76
C LEU A 118 -2.96 2.53 -19.40
N PHE A 119 -2.07 2.27 -18.45
CA PHE A 119 -2.10 2.85 -17.11
C PHE A 119 -2.00 4.37 -17.17
N ASP A 120 -1.01 4.91 -17.89
CA ASP A 120 -0.83 6.35 -18.05
C ASP A 120 -2.08 7.00 -18.65
N GLY A 121 -2.70 6.40 -19.66
CA GLY A 121 -3.93 6.93 -20.25
C GLY A 121 -5.16 6.78 -19.36
N LEU A 122 -5.23 5.75 -18.51
CA LEU A 122 -6.25 5.65 -17.46
C LEU A 122 -6.08 6.77 -16.43
N TRP A 123 -4.85 7.03 -16.01
CA TRP A 123 -4.55 8.15 -15.12
C TRP A 123 -4.93 9.49 -15.76
N TYR A 124 -4.51 9.75 -16.99
CA TYR A 124 -4.82 11.00 -17.69
C TYR A 124 -6.32 11.20 -17.86
N PHE A 125 -7.09 10.14 -18.16
CA PHE A 125 -8.54 10.24 -18.19
C PHE A 125 -9.12 10.67 -16.84
N SER A 126 -8.63 10.10 -15.73
CA SER A 126 -9.08 10.54 -14.38
C SER A 126 -8.83 12.03 -14.14
N ARG A 127 -7.74 12.59 -14.69
CA ARG A 127 -7.33 13.98 -14.52
C ARG A 127 -8.05 14.97 -15.44
N GLU A 128 -8.66 14.49 -16.52
CA GLU A 128 -9.56 15.33 -17.34
C GLU A 128 -10.91 15.57 -16.66
N PHE A 129 -11.27 14.75 -15.67
CA PHE A 129 -12.55 14.81 -14.97
C PHE A 129 -12.36 14.92 -13.45
N PRO A 130 -11.69 15.97 -12.94
CA PRO A 130 -11.52 16.16 -11.51
C PRO A 130 -12.86 16.48 -10.83
N SER A 131 -13.00 16.08 -9.56
CA SER A 131 -14.13 16.49 -8.72
C SER A 131 -14.18 18.03 -8.62
N GLY A 132 -15.40 18.56 -8.55
CA GLY A 132 -15.65 19.99 -8.37
C GLY A 132 -15.45 20.47 -6.94
N ILE A 133 -15.28 19.56 -5.98
CA ILE A 133 -15.06 19.85 -4.56
C ILE A 133 -13.56 19.80 -4.23
N ASP A 134 -12.89 18.68 -4.52
CA ASP A 134 -11.43 18.56 -4.44
C ASP A 134 -10.85 18.09 -5.78
N GLY A 135 -10.12 18.99 -6.45
CA GLY A 135 -9.54 18.71 -7.77
C GLY A 135 -8.44 17.64 -7.78
N ARG A 136 -8.01 17.15 -6.62
CA ARG A 136 -7.12 15.99 -6.50
C ARG A 136 -7.88 14.67 -6.65
N LEU A 137 -9.19 14.67 -6.53
CA LEU A 137 -10.07 13.50 -6.65
C LEU A 137 -10.77 13.47 -8.01
N MET A 138 -11.32 12.32 -8.38
CA MET A 138 -12.02 12.12 -9.66
C MET A 138 -13.53 12.30 -9.50
N SER A 139 -14.19 12.95 -10.46
CA SER A 139 -15.65 12.97 -10.51
C SER A 139 -16.20 11.56 -10.71
N TRP A 140 -17.21 11.18 -9.93
CA TRP A 140 -17.64 9.78 -9.84
C TRP A 140 -18.27 9.23 -11.13
N LYS A 141 -18.79 10.07 -12.04
CA LYS A 141 -19.49 9.61 -13.25
C LYS A 141 -19.29 10.49 -14.48
N ILE A 142 -18.80 9.86 -15.52
CA ILE A 142 -18.54 10.45 -16.84
C ILE A 142 -19.37 9.70 -17.87
N GLN A 143 -20.04 10.44 -18.76
CA GLN A 143 -20.76 9.87 -19.90
C GLN A 143 -20.50 10.72 -21.15
N ASN A 144 -20.16 10.07 -22.28
CA ASN A 144 -19.80 10.75 -23.54
C ASN A 144 -18.75 11.86 -23.36
N GLY A 145 -17.73 11.62 -22.52
CA GLY A 145 -16.67 12.58 -22.26
C GLY A 145 -17.14 13.84 -21.52
N SER A 146 -18.25 13.77 -20.80
CA SER A 146 -18.77 14.86 -19.96
C SER A 146 -19.14 14.33 -18.57
N ILE A 147 -18.92 15.14 -17.54
CA ILE A 147 -19.38 14.85 -16.19
C ILE A 147 -20.92 14.88 -16.18
N VAL A 148 -21.54 13.85 -15.62
CA VAL A 148 -23.00 13.74 -15.54
C VAL A 148 -23.46 13.51 -14.10
N GLY A 149 -24.52 14.21 -13.70
CA GLY A 149 -24.95 14.24 -12.30
C GLY A 149 -24.19 15.31 -11.51
N ARG A 150 -23.90 15.03 -10.24
CA ARG A 150 -23.08 15.93 -9.42
C ARG A 150 -21.61 15.79 -9.77
N ASN A 151 -20.88 16.90 -9.72
CA ASN A 151 -19.44 16.90 -9.89
C ASN A 151 -18.74 16.73 -8.54
N ASP A 152 -18.91 15.56 -7.94
CA ASP A 152 -18.32 15.13 -6.68
C ASP A 152 -17.62 13.77 -6.86
N SER A 153 -16.82 13.37 -5.87
CA SER A 153 -16.10 12.10 -5.89
C SER A 153 -16.85 10.96 -5.21
N ALA A 154 -16.35 9.74 -5.43
CA ALA A 154 -16.72 8.54 -4.69
C ALA A 154 -15.46 7.92 -4.09
N PHE A 155 -15.49 7.67 -2.77
CA PHE A 155 -14.31 7.31 -1.97
C PHE A 155 -13.55 6.09 -2.52
N ASP A 156 -14.28 5.03 -2.84
CA ASP A 156 -13.72 3.76 -3.32
C ASP A 156 -12.95 3.92 -4.63
N GLY A 157 -13.48 4.71 -5.57
CA GLY A 157 -12.79 5.00 -6.82
C GLY A 157 -11.46 5.72 -6.62
N ASP A 158 -11.43 6.74 -5.75
CA ASP A 158 -10.19 7.48 -5.50
C ASP A 158 -9.15 6.64 -4.74
N VAL A 159 -9.57 5.79 -3.80
CA VAL A 159 -8.67 4.89 -3.07
C VAL A 159 -8.01 3.89 -4.01
N ASP A 160 -8.76 3.29 -4.95
CA ASP A 160 -8.16 2.40 -5.95
C ASP A 160 -7.27 3.14 -6.96
N ILE A 161 -7.61 4.38 -7.34
CA ILE A 161 -6.74 5.23 -8.18
C ILE A 161 -5.40 5.49 -7.47
N ALA A 162 -5.44 5.90 -6.21
CA ALA A 162 -4.25 6.14 -5.39
C ALA A 162 -3.40 4.87 -5.23
N TYR A 163 -4.06 3.73 -4.94
CA TYR A 163 -3.36 2.45 -4.82
C TYR A 163 -2.75 1.99 -6.15
N GLY A 164 -3.46 2.19 -7.26
CA GLY A 164 -2.96 1.96 -8.62
C GLY A 164 -1.70 2.77 -8.92
N LEU A 165 -1.63 4.03 -8.49
CA LEU A 165 -0.43 4.88 -8.65
C LEU A 165 0.75 4.37 -7.82
N LEU A 166 0.51 3.86 -6.61
CA LEU A 166 1.56 3.20 -5.82
C LEU A 166 2.06 1.92 -6.51
N LEU A 167 1.16 1.10 -7.08
CA LEU A 167 1.54 -0.05 -7.91
C LEU A 167 2.39 0.40 -9.10
N ALA A 168 1.97 1.44 -9.83
CA ALA A 168 2.71 1.96 -10.98
C ALA A 168 4.11 2.48 -10.61
N HIS A 169 4.25 3.13 -9.45
CA HIS A 169 5.56 3.53 -8.92
C HIS A 169 6.50 2.33 -8.75
N GLU A 170 6.04 1.26 -8.12
CA GLU A 170 6.84 0.05 -7.93
C GLU A 170 7.06 -0.72 -9.24
N GLN A 171 6.12 -0.64 -10.18
CA GLN A 171 6.19 -1.34 -11.45
C GLN A 171 7.18 -0.71 -12.42
N TRP A 172 7.16 0.62 -12.54
CA TRP A 172 7.88 1.34 -13.60
C TRP A 172 8.79 2.46 -13.09
N GLY A 173 8.72 2.81 -11.80
CA GLY A 173 9.43 3.96 -11.22
C GLY A 173 8.81 5.31 -11.60
N SER A 174 9.21 6.36 -10.89
CA SER A 174 8.63 7.71 -11.05
C SER A 174 9.52 8.72 -11.78
N ALA A 175 10.57 8.25 -12.46
CA ALA A 175 11.53 9.10 -13.16
C ALA A 175 11.12 9.43 -14.61
N GLY A 176 10.02 8.86 -15.10
CA GLY A 176 9.50 9.07 -16.45
C GLY A 176 8.67 10.35 -16.61
N ASP A 177 7.92 10.43 -17.70
CA ASP A 177 7.00 11.53 -18.01
C ASP A 177 5.92 11.74 -16.92
N LEU A 178 5.54 10.66 -16.26
CA LEU A 178 4.56 10.65 -15.18
C LEU A 178 5.25 10.22 -13.88
N ASN A 179 5.19 11.09 -12.87
CA ASN A 179 5.73 10.81 -11.56
C ASN A 179 4.64 10.15 -10.69
N TYR A 180 4.49 8.83 -10.82
CA TYR A 180 3.43 8.07 -10.13
C TYR A 180 3.43 8.28 -8.60
N GLN A 181 4.60 8.37 -7.98
CA GLN A 181 4.73 8.58 -6.53
C GLN A 181 4.20 9.94 -6.11
N ALA A 182 4.54 11.01 -6.84
CA ALA A 182 4.06 12.35 -6.55
C ALA A 182 2.55 12.46 -6.78
N GLU A 183 2.04 11.85 -7.84
CA GLU A 183 0.59 11.81 -8.10
C GLU A 183 -0.15 10.99 -7.03
N ALA A 184 0.40 9.84 -6.62
CA ALA A 184 -0.15 9.04 -5.52
C ALA A 184 -0.26 9.89 -4.24
N ALA A 185 0.81 10.60 -3.87
CA ALA A 185 0.81 11.47 -2.69
C ALA A 185 -0.30 12.54 -2.77
N GLN A 186 -0.49 13.17 -3.93
CA GLN A 186 -1.55 14.17 -4.10
C GLN A 186 -2.95 13.57 -3.94
N VAL A 187 -3.22 12.41 -4.52
CA VAL A 187 -4.53 11.75 -4.40
C VAL A 187 -4.75 11.27 -2.96
N ILE A 188 -3.75 10.68 -2.30
CA ILE A 188 -3.81 10.24 -0.90
C ILE A 188 -4.11 11.43 0.03
N ASP A 189 -3.44 12.57 -0.17
CA ASP A 189 -3.72 13.80 0.58
C ASP A 189 -5.13 14.34 0.31
N GLY A 190 -5.66 14.16 -0.90
CA GLY A 190 -7.04 14.47 -1.26
C GLY A 190 -8.04 13.59 -0.51
N ILE A 191 -7.79 12.28 -0.48
CA ILE A 191 -8.64 11.31 0.19
C ILE A 191 -8.70 11.65 1.68
N LEU A 192 -7.55 11.86 2.32
CA LEU A 192 -7.48 12.19 3.75
C LEU A 192 -8.18 13.51 4.07
N ALA A 193 -7.98 14.55 3.25
CA ALA A 193 -8.53 15.87 3.52
C ALA A 193 -10.04 15.97 3.27
N SER A 194 -10.57 15.23 2.28
CA SER A 194 -11.93 15.45 1.78
C SER A 194 -12.88 14.28 2.00
N THR A 195 -12.35 13.07 2.19
CA THR A 195 -13.16 11.85 2.19
C THR A 195 -12.93 10.94 3.40
N ILE A 196 -12.06 11.34 4.33
CA ILE A 196 -11.99 10.78 5.68
C ILE A 196 -12.67 11.75 6.64
N GLY A 197 -13.47 11.22 7.57
CA GLY A 197 -14.09 12.03 8.60
C GLY A 197 -13.09 12.61 9.59
N ALA A 198 -13.13 13.91 9.83
CA ALA A 198 -12.15 14.60 10.68
C ALA A 198 -12.11 14.11 12.13
N ASP A 199 -13.26 13.70 12.69
CA ASP A 199 -13.37 13.20 14.07
C ASP A 199 -13.47 11.67 14.12
N SER A 200 -14.22 11.08 13.18
CA SER A 200 -14.47 9.64 13.15
C SER A 200 -13.26 8.83 12.67
N LEU A 201 -12.41 9.43 11.83
CA LEU A 201 -11.41 8.73 11.01
C LEU A 201 -12.01 7.52 10.26
N LEU A 202 -13.27 7.63 9.84
CA LEU A 202 -13.93 6.64 8.99
C LEU A 202 -14.02 7.14 7.54
N PRO A 203 -14.03 6.24 6.55
CA PRO A 203 -14.38 6.57 5.18
C PRO A 203 -15.75 7.25 5.07
N LYS A 204 -15.78 8.40 4.42
CA LYS A 204 -17.00 9.05 3.96
C LYS A 204 -17.41 8.47 2.61
N LEU A 205 -18.65 8.69 2.18
CA LEU A 205 -19.18 8.17 0.91
C LEU A 205 -18.50 8.81 -0.32
N GLY A 206 -17.91 9.99 -0.13
CA GLY A 206 -17.30 10.84 -1.15
C GLY A 206 -17.10 12.25 -0.58
N ASP A 207 -16.42 13.12 -1.32
CA ASP A 207 -16.10 14.48 -0.87
C ASP A 207 -17.30 15.40 -0.63
N TRP A 208 -18.46 15.01 -1.16
CA TRP A 208 -19.75 15.67 -0.95
C TRP A 208 -20.37 15.41 0.43
N THR A 209 -19.81 14.48 1.21
CA THR A 209 -20.31 14.13 2.55
C THR A 209 -19.90 15.19 3.56
N ASP A 210 -20.89 15.91 4.10
CA ASP A 210 -20.74 16.92 5.16
C ASP A 210 -20.52 16.25 6.52
N ASP A 211 -19.39 16.51 7.16
CA ASP A 211 -19.03 15.94 8.47
C ASP A 211 -20.10 16.19 9.55
N SER A 212 -20.90 17.26 9.41
CA SER A 212 -21.99 17.64 10.31
C SER A 212 -23.39 17.39 9.74
N GLY A 213 -23.48 16.75 8.57
CA GLY A 213 -24.74 16.49 7.89
C GLY A 213 -25.70 15.63 8.71
N SER A 214 -27.01 15.89 8.61
CA SER A 214 -28.02 15.15 9.38
C SER A 214 -28.31 13.74 8.84
N ARG A 215 -28.02 13.49 7.56
CA ARG A 215 -28.27 12.21 6.87
C ARG A 215 -26.99 11.52 6.44
N TYR A 216 -26.15 12.20 5.66
CA TYR A 216 -24.86 11.71 5.20
C TYR A 216 -23.80 12.51 5.93
N ASN A 217 -22.97 11.83 6.73
CA ASN A 217 -21.90 12.44 7.49
C ASN A 217 -20.75 11.46 7.73
N GLN A 218 -19.73 11.92 8.44
CA GLN A 218 -18.54 11.12 8.76
C GLN A 218 -18.81 9.84 9.56
N TYR A 219 -20.03 9.64 10.08
CA TYR A 219 -20.44 8.46 10.84
C TYR A 219 -21.41 7.57 10.05
N THR A 220 -21.49 7.72 8.73
CA THR A 220 -22.33 6.91 7.85
C THR A 220 -21.52 6.24 6.72
N PRO A 221 -20.58 5.34 7.04
CA PRO A 221 -19.71 4.73 6.04
C PRO A 221 -20.44 3.68 5.18
N ARG A 222 -19.87 3.38 4.02
CA ARG A 222 -20.19 2.22 3.19
C ARG A 222 -19.22 1.09 3.54
N SER A 223 -19.71 -0.13 3.79
CA SER A 223 -18.85 -1.20 4.33
C SER A 223 -17.77 -1.68 3.37
N SER A 224 -18.01 -1.60 2.06
CA SER A 224 -17.01 -1.94 1.04
C SER A 224 -15.88 -0.91 0.90
N ASP A 225 -16.02 0.26 1.51
CA ASP A 225 -14.99 1.29 1.56
C ASP A 225 -13.99 1.04 2.70
N PHE A 226 -14.23 0.03 3.54
CA PHE A 226 -13.23 -0.47 4.49
C PHE A 226 -12.17 -1.28 3.73
N MET A 227 -11.12 -0.59 3.30
CA MET A 227 -10.03 -1.13 2.48
C MET A 227 -8.69 -1.17 3.25
N PRO A 228 -8.59 -1.94 4.36
CA PRO A 228 -7.45 -1.84 5.27
C PRO A 228 -6.09 -2.13 4.60
N ALA A 229 -6.05 -3.03 3.62
CA ALA A 229 -4.84 -3.28 2.83
C ALA A 229 -4.30 -2.02 2.13
N HIS A 230 -5.19 -1.19 1.61
CA HIS A 230 -4.86 0.05 0.91
C HIS A 230 -4.46 1.13 1.91
N PHE A 231 -5.16 1.24 3.04
CA PHE A 231 -4.82 2.19 4.09
C PHE A 231 -3.43 1.89 4.70
N HIS A 232 -3.10 0.62 4.92
CA HIS A 232 -1.73 0.25 5.32
C HIS A 232 -0.69 0.59 4.24
N ALA A 233 -1.03 0.47 2.96
CA ALA A 233 -0.14 0.93 1.89
C ALA A 233 0.04 2.45 1.90
N PHE A 234 -1.02 3.21 2.15
CA PHE A 234 -0.95 4.67 2.29
C PHE A 234 -0.11 5.08 3.51
N ALA A 235 -0.35 4.46 4.67
CA ALA A 235 0.45 4.67 5.88
C ALA A 235 1.96 4.50 5.61
N ARG A 236 2.30 3.43 4.88
CA ARG A 236 3.69 3.14 4.50
C ARG A 236 4.21 4.11 3.45
N ALA A 237 3.41 4.51 2.47
CA ALA A 237 3.84 5.37 1.37
C ALA A 237 4.05 6.82 1.83
N THR A 238 3.21 7.33 2.74
CA THR A 238 3.28 8.72 3.23
C THR A 238 4.03 8.87 4.55
N GLY A 239 4.18 7.78 5.32
CA GLY A 239 4.67 7.85 6.70
C GLY A 239 3.64 8.41 7.69
N ASP A 240 2.40 8.66 7.26
CA ASP A 240 1.35 9.21 8.11
C ASP A 240 0.62 8.10 8.88
N ALA A 241 0.76 8.13 10.21
CA ALA A 241 0.16 7.17 11.11
C ALA A 241 -1.37 7.24 11.17
N VAL A 242 -2.01 8.32 10.68
CA VAL A 242 -3.47 8.46 10.64
C VAL A 242 -4.13 7.30 9.91
N TRP A 243 -3.50 6.78 8.86
CA TRP A 243 -4.00 5.65 8.09
C TRP A 243 -4.10 4.35 8.90
N ASN A 244 -3.22 4.14 9.88
CA ASN A 244 -3.34 3.01 10.80
C ASN A 244 -4.53 3.20 11.76
N ASN A 245 -4.82 4.43 12.19
CA ASN A 245 -6.01 4.72 12.98
C ASN A 245 -7.30 4.52 12.17
N ILE A 246 -7.29 4.85 10.88
CA ILE A 246 -8.41 4.61 9.96
C ILE A 246 -8.67 3.09 9.83
N VAL A 247 -7.62 2.26 9.75
CA VAL A 247 -7.74 0.79 9.80
C VAL A 247 -8.42 0.34 11.09
N ILE A 248 -7.88 0.76 12.24
CA ILE A 248 -8.41 0.37 13.57
C ILE A 248 -9.89 0.76 13.71
N ASN A 249 -10.26 1.97 13.30
CA ASN A 249 -11.64 2.43 13.40
C ASN A 249 -12.57 1.68 12.45
N SER A 250 -12.11 1.37 11.23
CA SER A 250 -12.88 0.58 10.26
C SER A 250 -13.14 -0.84 10.79
N GLN A 251 -12.11 -1.51 11.30
CA GLN A 251 -12.22 -2.84 11.91
C GLN A 251 -13.13 -2.84 13.14
N ALA A 252 -13.03 -1.82 14.00
CA ALA A 252 -13.94 -1.69 15.14
C ALA A 252 -15.42 -1.58 14.73
N VAL A 253 -15.71 -0.87 13.63
CA VAL A 253 -17.07 -0.81 13.07
C VAL A 253 -17.51 -2.15 12.49
N ILE A 254 -16.63 -2.86 11.78
CA ILE A 254 -16.87 -4.21 11.26
C ILE A 254 -17.24 -5.14 12.42
N ASP A 255 -16.42 -5.20 13.47
CA ASP A 255 -16.67 -6.00 14.66
C ASP A 255 -18.01 -5.67 15.33
N SER A 256 -18.34 -4.39 15.46
CA SER A 256 -19.63 -3.98 16.04
C SER A 256 -20.82 -4.50 15.23
N ILE A 257 -20.79 -4.34 13.90
CA ILE A 257 -21.84 -4.89 13.03
C ILE A 257 -21.90 -6.42 13.14
N GLN A 258 -20.76 -7.08 13.02
CA GLN A 258 -20.66 -8.53 13.09
C GLN A 258 -21.13 -9.10 14.43
N ASN A 259 -20.95 -8.38 15.53
CA ASN A 259 -21.35 -8.87 16.86
C ASN A 259 -22.82 -8.58 17.16
N ASN A 260 -23.33 -7.44 16.71
CA ASN A 260 -24.67 -6.97 17.11
C ASN A 260 -25.77 -7.30 16.09
N TYR A 261 -25.45 -7.43 14.79
CA TYR A 261 -26.46 -7.55 13.72
C TYR A 261 -26.28 -8.78 12.83
N SER A 262 -25.08 -9.37 12.78
CA SER A 262 -24.78 -10.53 11.94
C SER A 262 -23.93 -11.58 12.66
N SER A 263 -24.17 -11.81 13.96
CA SER A 263 -23.35 -12.72 14.77
C SER A 263 -23.27 -14.17 14.25
N SER A 264 -24.30 -14.62 13.54
CA SER A 264 -24.34 -15.94 12.90
C SER A 264 -23.69 -16.01 11.52
N THR A 265 -23.50 -14.87 10.84
CA THR A 265 -23.10 -14.84 9.43
C THR A 265 -21.81 -14.06 9.17
N GLY A 266 -21.45 -13.12 10.03
CA GLY A 266 -20.38 -12.15 9.81
C GLY A 266 -20.66 -11.12 8.71
N LEU A 267 -21.82 -11.15 8.05
CA LEU A 267 -22.10 -10.28 6.91
C LEU A 267 -22.16 -8.80 7.30
N LEU A 268 -21.79 -7.94 6.36
CA LEU A 268 -21.87 -6.48 6.52
C LEU A 268 -22.98 -5.91 5.63
N PRO A 269 -23.68 -4.84 6.06
CA PRO A 269 -24.65 -4.15 5.23
C PRO A 269 -23.95 -3.26 4.20
N ASP A 270 -24.63 -2.93 3.09
CA ASP A 270 -24.14 -1.96 2.11
C ASP A 270 -23.72 -0.64 2.78
N PHE A 271 -24.60 -0.08 3.62
CA PHE A 271 -24.35 1.14 4.37
C PHE A 271 -24.56 0.95 5.87
N ILE A 272 -23.74 1.67 6.65
CA ILE A 272 -23.78 1.71 8.12
C ILE A 272 -24.10 3.14 8.54
N ILE A 273 -24.85 3.32 9.61
CA ILE A 273 -25.22 4.63 10.16
C ILE A 273 -25.00 4.70 11.67
N ASN A 274 -25.00 5.93 12.20
CA ASN A 274 -24.93 6.25 13.62
C ASN A 274 -23.63 5.82 14.34
N CYS A 275 -22.50 5.87 13.63
CA CYS A 275 -21.20 5.50 14.19
C CYS A 275 -20.49 6.58 15.04
N GLN A 276 -21.22 7.52 15.67
CA GLN A 276 -20.61 8.48 16.62
C GLN A 276 -19.92 7.79 17.79
N SER A 277 -20.44 6.62 18.17
CA SER A 277 -19.77 5.63 19.00
C SER A 277 -19.91 4.29 18.29
N VAL A 278 -18.88 3.46 18.37
CA VAL A 278 -18.85 2.14 17.73
C VAL A 278 -20.02 1.25 18.18
N ASP A 279 -20.46 1.38 19.44
CA ASP A 279 -21.61 0.64 20.00
C ASP A 279 -22.96 1.05 19.38
N ASN A 280 -23.03 2.22 18.76
CA ASN A 280 -24.25 2.75 18.15
C ASN A 280 -24.33 2.46 16.64
N CYS A 281 -23.23 2.01 16.04
CA CYS A 281 -23.20 1.63 14.63
C CYS A 281 -24.28 0.59 14.35
N ARG A 282 -25.01 0.77 13.25
CA ARG A 282 -26.07 -0.15 12.83
C ARG A 282 -26.27 -0.12 11.33
N PRO A 283 -26.84 -1.18 10.74
CA PRO A 283 -27.23 -1.18 9.34
C PRO A 283 -28.11 0.02 8.99
N ALA A 284 -27.90 0.58 7.80
CA ALA A 284 -28.74 1.66 7.29
C ALA A 284 -30.19 1.20 7.13
N ASN A 285 -31.11 2.17 7.17
CA ASN A 285 -32.50 1.89 6.80
C ASN A 285 -32.58 1.69 5.27
N GLU A 286 -33.64 1.05 4.80
CA GLU A 286 -33.94 0.97 3.37
C GLU A 286 -33.96 2.37 2.71
N SER A 287 -33.47 2.46 1.48
CA SER A 287 -33.38 3.70 0.69
C SER A 287 -32.64 4.83 1.39
N PHE A 288 -31.63 4.48 2.21
CA PHE A 288 -30.70 5.44 2.79
C PHE A 288 -29.94 6.21 1.71
N LEU A 289 -29.47 5.54 0.66
CA LEU A 289 -28.81 6.13 -0.49
C LEU A 289 -29.26 5.50 -1.82
N GLU A 290 -29.24 4.18 -1.95
CA GLU A 290 -29.31 3.52 -3.26
C GLU A 290 -30.58 2.70 -3.47
N GLY A 291 -31.07 1.99 -2.45
CA GLY A 291 -32.24 1.14 -2.63
C GLY A 291 -32.72 0.39 -1.39
N PRO A 292 -33.65 -0.55 -1.58
CA PRO A 292 -34.29 -1.25 -0.46
C PRO A 292 -33.34 -2.14 0.35
N ASN A 293 -32.18 -2.48 -0.19
CA ASN A 293 -31.21 -3.40 0.42
C ASN A 293 -30.00 -2.65 1.04
N ASP A 294 -30.07 -1.34 1.25
CA ASP A 294 -28.97 -0.54 1.81
C ASP A 294 -28.52 -1.03 3.20
N GLY A 295 -29.41 -1.68 3.96
CA GLY A 295 -29.12 -2.28 5.26
C GLY A 295 -28.75 -3.76 5.22
N ASP A 296 -28.53 -4.34 4.04
CA ASP A 296 -28.30 -5.76 3.82
C ASP A 296 -26.96 -6.00 3.10
N TYR A 297 -26.52 -7.26 3.05
CA TYR A 297 -25.34 -7.64 2.28
C TYR A 297 -25.70 -7.70 0.79
N TYR A 298 -25.43 -6.62 0.05
CA TYR A 298 -25.85 -6.45 -1.34
C TYR A 298 -24.70 -5.96 -2.22
N TYR A 299 -25.01 -5.26 -3.32
CA TYR A 299 -24.03 -4.98 -4.38
C TYR A 299 -22.93 -3.98 -3.97
N ASN A 300 -23.02 -3.32 -2.81
CA ASN A 300 -21.85 -2.66 -2.23
C ASN A 300 -21.07 -3.63 -1.35
N ALA A 301 -21.70 -4.19 -0.31
CA ALA A 301 -21.06 -5.01 0.71
C ALA A 301 -20.48 -6.33 0.17
N GLY A 302 -20.93 -6.79 -1.01
CA GLY A 302 -20.39 -7.96 -1.69
C GLY A 302 -18.87 -7.92 -1.88
N ARG A 303 -18.27 -6.72 -1.94
CA ARG A 303 -16.81 -6.51 -2.06
C ARG A 303 -16.06 -6.71 -0.73
N ALA A 304 -16.74 -6.66 0.41
CA ALA A 304 -16.10 -6.65 1.73
C ALA A 304 -15.24 -7.89 2.03
N PRO A 305 -15.65 -9.14 1.70
CA PRO A 305 -14.78 -10.30 1.91
C PRO A 305 -13.44 -10.22 1.16
N TRP A 306 -13.42 -9.59 -0.02
CA TRP A 306 -12.20 -9.33 -0.75
C TRP A 306 -11.38 -8.23 -0.09
N ARG A 307 -11.97 -7.06 0.20
CA ARG A 307 -11.23 -5.92 0.78
C ARG A 307 -10.60 -6.24 2.14
N ILE A 308 -11.35 -6.90 3.01
CA ILE A 308 -10.91 -7.34 4.34
C ILE A 308 -9.94 -8.51 4.19
N GLY A 309 -10.28 -9.51 3.37
CA GLY A 309 -9.45 -10.70 3.20
C GLY A 309 -8.08 -10.38 2.59
N LEU A 310 -8.02 -9.43 1.65
CA LEU A 310 -6.77 -8.97 1.04
C LEU A 310 -5.79 -8.39 2.08
N ASP A 311 -6.30 -7.74 3.12
CA ASP A 311 -5.45 -7.20 4.18
C ASP A 311 -4.79 -8.30 5.03
N ALA A 312 -5.58 -9.31 5.40
CA ALA A 312 -5.08 -10.49 6.07
C ALA A 312 -4.02 -11.22 5.22
N LEU A 313 -4.20 -11.28 3.89
CA LEU A 313 -3.23 -11.90 2.98
C LEU A 313 -1.92 -11.11 2.87
N LEU A 314 -2.01 -9.79 2.70
CA LEU A 314 -0.85 -8.93 2.38
C LEU A 314 -0.10 -8.41 3.60
N ASN A 315 -0.78 -8.24 4.73
CA ASN A 315 -0.22 -7.62 5.94
C ASN A 315 -0.23 -8.55 7.16
N ASP A 316 -0.69 -9.80 7.00
CA ASP A 316 -0.88 -10.77 8.10
C ASP A 316 -1.69 -10.18 9.27
N ASP A 317 -2.72 -9.40 8.92
CA ASP A 317 -3.57 -8.76 9.90
C ASP A 317 -4.54 -9.77 10.54
N VAL A 318 -4.41 -9.95 11.85
CA VAL A 318 -5.16 -10.96 12.61
C VAL A 318 -6.63 -10.58 12.79
N GLN A 319 -6.96 -9.29 12.82
CA GLN A 319 -8.32 -8.82 13.00
C GLN A 319 -9.10 -8.98 11.71
N SER A 320 -8.57 -8.48 10.59
CA SER A 320 -9.17 -8.70 9.27
C SER A 320 -9.25 -10.19 8.90
N ARG A 321 -8.30 -11.03 9.35
CA ARG A 321 -8.42 -12.48 9.23
C ARG A 321 -9.67 -13.01 9.94
N ALA A 322 -9.89 -12.64 11.20
CA ALA A 322 -11.03 -13.10 11.97
C ALA A 322 -12.38 -12.62 11.37
N GLU A 323 -12.44 -11.36 10.95
CA GLU A 323 -13.61 -10.74 10.32
C GLU A 323 -14.00 -11.47 9.01
N ALA A 324 -13.02 -11.75 8.14
CA ALA A 324 -13.23 -12.48 6.90
C ALA A 324 -13.59 -13.96 7.15
N GLN A 325 -12.92 -14.61 8.11
CA GLN A 325 -13.19 -16.01 8.48
C GLN A 325 -14.61 -16.23 8.97
N LYS A 326 -15.18 -15.26 9.71
CA LYS A 326 -16.57 -15.34 10.18
C LYS A 326 -17.56 -15.42 9.02
N MET A 327 -17.33 -14.64 7.96
CA MET A 327 -18.17 -14.64 6.77
C MET A 327 -18.07 -15.94 5.97
N ILE A 328 -16.86 -16.41 5.66
CA ILE A 328 -16.68 -17.63 4.87
C ILE A 328 -17.11 -18.89 5.63
N SER A 329 -16.93 -18.93 6.95
CA SER A 329 -17.37 -20.07 7.79
C SER A 329 -18.88 -20.28 7.72
N TRP A 330 -19.65 -19.19 7.77
CA TRP A 330 -21.10 -19.26 7.58
C TRP A 330 -21.46 -19.68 6.16
N LEU A 331 -20.84 -19.06 5.15
CA LEU A 331 -21.18 -19.32 3.75
C LEU A 331 -20.93 -20.77 3.36
N ALA A 332 -19.81 -21.36 3.80
CA ALA A 332 -19.50 -22.77 3.57
C ALA A 332 -20.62 -23.68 4.09
N VAL A 333 -21.12 -23.42 5.30
CA VAL A 333 -22.23 -24.19 5.89
C VAL A 333 -23.55 -23.94 5.15
N SER A 334 -23.89 -22.68 4.88
CA SER A 334 -25.19 -22.31 4.29
C SER A 334 -25.34 -22.79 2.84
N THR A 335 -24.22 -22.93 2.12
CA THR A 335 -24.18 -23.39 0.73
C THR A 335 -23.89 -24.88 0.57
N ASN A 336 -23.60 -25.60 1.68
CA ASN A 336 -23.01 -26.94 1.66
C ASN A 336 -21.73 -27.00 0.81
N SER A 337 -20.90 -25.97 0.93
CA SER A 337 -19.65 -25.79 0.18
C SER A 337 -19.80 -25.91 -1.34
N ASN A 338 -20.96 -25.49 -1.88
CA ASN A 338 -21.23 -25.51 -3.32
C ASN A 338 -21.32 -24.07 -3.84
N ALA A 339 -20.41 -23.70 -4.74
CA ALA A 339 -20.33 -22.36 -5.30
C ALA A 339 -21.64 -21.90 -5.99
N ASN A 340 -22.38 -22.82 -6.61
CA ASN A 340 -23.67 -22.54 -7.27
C ASN A 340 -24.82 -22.23 -6.29
N ASN A 341 -24.59 -22.39 -4.98
CA ASN A 341 -25.55 -22.02 -3.94
C ASN A 341 -25.27 -20.64 -3.34
N ILE A 342 -24.18 -19.97 -3.75
CA ILE A 342 -23.92 -18.57 -3.38
C ILE A 342 -24.93 -17.70 -4.14
N LYS A 343 -25.70 -16.90 -3.43
CA LYS A 343 -26.84 -16.14 -3.96
C LYS A 343 -26.53 -14.66 -4.13
N ALA A 344 -27.26 -14.02 -5.04
CA ALA A 344 -27.19 -12.60 -5.30
C ALA A 344 -27.79 -11.77 -4.15
N GLY A 345 -27.02 -11.62 -3.08
CA GLY A 345 -27.36 -10.83 -1.91
C GLY A 345 -28.07 -11.60 -0.79
N TYR A 346 -27.87 -11.13 0.44
CA TYR A 346 -28.38 -11.76 1.65
C TYR A 346 -28.80 -10.68 2.68
N LYS A 347 -29.87 -10.96 3.42
CA LYS A 347 -30.11 -10.29 4.71
C LYS A 347 -28.99 -10.67 5.67
N LEU A 348 -28.75 -9.83 6.69
CA LEU A 348 -27.67 -10.06 7.66
C LEU A 348 -27.84 -11.33 8.51
N ASP A 349 -29.05 -11.87 8.60
CA ASP A 349 -29.34 -13.18 9.23
C ASP A 349 -29.00 -14.38 8.34
N GLY A 350 -28.64 -14.13 7.08
CA GLY A 350 -28.25 -15.14 6.09
C GLY A 350 -29.38 -15.58 5.15
N SER A 351 -30.59 -15.01 5.26
CA SER A 351 -31.65 -15.27 4.29
C SER A 351 -31.32 -14.64 2.93
N ALA A 352 -31.48 -15.42 1.85
CA ALA A 352 -31.15 -14.97 0.50
C ALA A 352 -32.16 -13.90 0.00
N ILE A 353 -31.64 -12.88 -0.69
CA ILE A 353 -32.44 -11.84 -1.35
C ILE A 353 -32.71 -12.23 -2.82
N GLY A 354 -31.66 -12.59 -3.55
CA GLY A 354 -31.75 -13.14 -4.91
C GLY A 354 -31.80 -14.66 -4.92
N ASP A 355 -32.38 -15.26 -5.97
CA ASP A 355 -32.45 -16.71 -6.17
C ASP A 355 -31.41 -17.25 -7.17
N TYR A 356 -30.71 -16.36 -7.87
CA TYR A 356 -29.62 -16.67 -8.81
C TYR A 356 -28.23 -16.51 -8.17
N SER A 357 -27.21 -17.01 -8.87
CA SER A 357 -25.79 -16.91 -8.50
C SER A 357 -25.07 -16.00 -9.47
N THR A 358 -24.05 -15.31 -8.97
CA THR A 358 -23.18 -14.43 -9.76
C THR A 358 -21.77 -14.46 -9.16
N THR A 359 -20.77 -14.34 -10.02
CA THR A 359 -19.36 -14.20 -9.67
C THR A 359 -19.09 -12.99 -8.78
N PHE A 360 -19.89 -11.91 -8.85
CA PHE A 360 -19.74 -10.75 -7.98
C PHE A 360 -19.78 -11.11 -6.48
N PHE A 361 -20.70 -11.98 -6.07
CA PHE A 361 -20.75 -12.43 -4.67
C PHE A 361 -19.80 -13.59 -4.41
N ALA A 362 -19.54 -14.47 -5.37
CA ALA A 362 -18.69 -15.65 -5.16
C ALA A 362 -17.20 -15.31 -5.08
N ALA A 363 -16.69 -14.45 -5.96
CA ALA A 363 -15.26 -14.19 -6.11
C ALA A 363 -14.62 -13.55 -4.86
N PRO A 364 -15.26 -12.57 -4.19
CA PRO A 364 -14.75 -12.03 -2.92
C PRO A 364 -14.64 -13.09 -1.82
N PHE A 365 -15.55 -14.06 -1.78
CA PHE A 365 -15.49 -15.16 -0.82
C PHE A 365 -14.36 -16.15 -1.10
N ALA A 366 -13.89 -16.26 -2.36
CA ALA A 366 -12.69 -17.05 -2.65
C ALA A 366 -11.47 -16.48 -1.91
N VAL A 367 -11.34 -15.14 -1.86
CA VAL A 367 -10.26 -14.45 -1.12
C VAL A 367 -10.38 -14.74 0.38
N ALA A 368 -11.59 -14.66 0.96
CA ALA A 368 -11.80 -15.00 2.37
C ALA A 368 -11.53 -16.48 2.67
N ALA A 369 -11.86 -17.40 1.76
CA ALA A 369 -11.61 -18.84 1.91
C ALA A 369 -10.12 -19.19 1.97
N MET A 370 -9.25 -18.38 1.37
CA MET A 370 -7.80 -18.55 1.48
C MET A 370 -7.28 -18.48 2.92
N LEU A 371 -8.04 -17.87 3.83
CA LEU A 371 -7.60 -17.58 5.19
C LEU A 371 -7.90 -18.70 6.18
N ASP A 372 -8.61 -19.76 5.78
CA ASP A 372 -9.00 -20.88 6.64
C ASP A 372 -8.70 -22.21 5.96
N GLY A 373 -7.72 -22.95 6.49
CA GLY A 373 -7.30 -24.24 5.96
C GLY A 373 -8.40 -25.31 5.89
N SER A 374 -9.49 -25.15 6.65
CA SER A 374 -10.64 -26.06 6.56
C SER A 374 -11.48 -25.86 5.29
N GLN A 375 -11.29 -24.75 4.57
CA GLN A 375 -12.07 -24.37 3.40
C GLN A 375 -11.45 -24.80 2.06
N GLN A 376 -10.41 -25.66 2.07
CA GLN A 376 -9.68 -26.02 0.84
C GLN A 376 -10.57 -26.54 -0.29
N ASP A 377 -11.52 -27.44 0.02
CA ASP A 377 -12.42 -27.99 -0.98
C ASP A 377 -13.40 -26.91 -1.48
N PHE A 378 -13.89 -26.04 -0.60
CA PHE A 378 -14.79 -24.96 -0.99
C PHE A 378 -14.07 -23.88 -1.82
N LEU A 379 -12.83 -23.54 -1.47
CA LEU A 379 -11.97 -22.67 -2.28
C LEU A 379 -11.78 -23.24 -3.69
N ASN A 380 -11.54 -24.54 -3.82
CA ASN A 380 -11.43 -25.19 -5.12
C ASN A 380 -12.74 -25.12 -5.93
N GLU A 381 -13.89 -25.32 -5.28
CA GLU A 381 -15.22 -25.18 -5.90
C GLU A 381 -15.48 -23.75 -6.36
N ILE A 382 -15.26 -22.75 -5.50
CA ILE A 382 -15.43 -21.34 -5.86
C ILE A 382 -14.47 -20.97 -6.98
N TYR A 383 -13.19 -21.35 -6.88
CA TYR A 383 -12.20 -21.06 -7.91
C TYR A 383 -12.63 -21.61 -9.28
N THR A 384 -13.09 -22.88 -9.33
CA THR A 384 -13.61 -23.51 -10.55
C THR A 384 -14.76 -22.73 -11.16
N TYR A 385 -15.68 -22.21 -10.33
CA TYR A 385 -16.78 -21.38 -10.80
C TYR A 385 -16.27 -20.05 -11.37
N ILE A 386 -15.51 -19.30 -10.60
CA ILE A 386 -15.18 -17.91 -10.95
C ILE A 386 -14.17 -17.79 -12.10
N HIS A 387 -13.26 -18.76 -12.29
CA HIS A 387 -12.29 -18.69 -13.40
C HIS A 387 -12.91 -19.08 -14.77
N ASN A 388 -14.10 -19.67 -14.79
CA ASN A 388 -14.78 -20.15 -15.99
C ASN A 388 -15.93 -19.25 -16.46
N GLU A 389 -16.43 -18.37 -15.59
CA GLU A 389 -17.63 -17.57 -15.85
C GLU A 389 -17.28 -16.10 -16.08
N THR A 390 -17.94 -15.50 -17.08
CA THR A 390 -17.89 -14.07 -17.38
C THR A 390 -19.31 -13.53 -17.46
N GLU A 391 -19.56 -12.34 -16.92
CA GLU A 391 -20.90 -11.74 -16.81
C GLU A 391 -20.90 -10.34 -17.43
N ASP A 392 -20.89 -9.27 -16.62
CA ASP A 392 -20.80 -7.89 -17.07
C ASP A 392 -19.71 -7.15 -16.28
N TYR A 393 -19.51 -5.87 -16.58
CA TYR A 393 -18.42 -5.04 -16.08
C TYR A 393 -18.17 -5.20 -14.57
N TYR A 394 -19.21 -5.21 -13.74
CA TYR A 394 -19.04 -5.12 -12.30
C TYR A 394 -18.59 -6.46 -11.73
N GLU A 395 -19.28 -7.52 -12.12
CA GLU A 395 -18.96 -8.90 -11.84
C GLU A 395 -17.56 -9.24 -12.32
N ASP A 396 -17.23 -8.95 -13.57
CA ASP A 396 -15.97 -9.36 -14.20
C ASP A 396 -14.77 -8.57 -13.66
N SER A 397 -14.95 -7.29 -13.32
CA SER A 397 -13.86 -6.49 -12.72
C SER A 397 -13.53 -6.97 -11.31
N ILE A 398 -14.54 -7.22 -10.47
CA ILE A 398 -14.35 -7.77 -9.12
C ILE A 398 -13.80 -9.19 -9.17
N ASN A 399 -14.29 -10.01 -10.12
CA ASN A 399 -13.80 -11.35 -10.33
C ASN A 399 -12.32 -11.34 -10.72
N LEU A 400 -11.89 -10.50 -11.65
CA LEU A 400 -10.47 -10.40 -12.03
C LEU A 400 -9.57 -9.95 -10.87
N LEU A 401 -10.01 -8.98 -10.07
CA LEU A 401 -9.28 -8.53 -8.87
C LEU A 401 -9.16 -9.66 -7.82
N ALA A 402 -10.23 -10.44 -7.62
CA ALA A 402 -10.20 -11.62 -6.77
C ALA A 402 -9.33 -12.74 -7.35
N LEU A 403 -9.38 -13.00 -8.66
CA LEU A 403 -8.55 -13.97 -9.36
C LEU A 403 -7.06 -13.65 -9.22
N LEU A 404 -6.69 -12.36 -9.31
CA LEU A 404 -5.33 -11.90 -9.04
C LEU A 404 -4.91 -12.24 -7.61
N ALA A 405 -5.76 -12.03 -6.61
CA ALA A 405 -5.46 -12.39 -5.22
C ALA A 405 -5.37 -13.91 -5.03
N VAL A 406 -6.38 -14.69 -5.44
CA VAL A 406 -6.43 -16.15 -5.16
C VAL A 406 -5.35 -16.95 -5.88
N THR A 407 -4.77 -16.41 -6.95
CA THR A 407 -3.66 -17.03 -7.68
C THR A 407 -2.29 -16.50 -7.27
N ALA A 408 -2.23 -15.72 -6.17
CA ALA A 408 -1.00 -15.13 -5.63
C ALA A 408 -0.32 -14.12 -6.56
N ASN A 409 -1.10 -13.36 -7.32
CA ASN A 409 -0.62 -12.36 -8.27
C ASN A 409 -1.00 -10.91 -7.89
N TYR A 410 -1.71 -10.73 -6.77
CA TYR A 410 -1.95 -9.42 -6.18
C TYR A 410 -0.85 -9.12 -5.16
N TRP A 411 0.01 -8.15 -5.43
CA TRP A 411 1.13 -7.78 -4.55
C TRP A 411 0.93 -6.41 -3.91
N ASN A 412 1.61 -6.19 -2.78
CA ASN A 412 1.51 -4.96 -2.00
C ASN A 412 2.49 -3.91 -2.56
N PRO A 413 2.04 -2.71 -2.99
CA PRO A 413 2.89 -1.68 -3.56
C PRO A 413 3.75 -0.94 -2.53
N ALA A 414 3.59 -1.23 -1.25
CA ALA A 414 4.27 -0.51 -0.19
C ALA A 414 5.27 -1.39 0.58
N THR A 415 5.62 -2.57 0.06
CA THR A 415 6.58 -3.50 0.69
C THR A 415 8.01 -3.37 0.20
N ASP A 416 8.27 -2.64 -0.88
CA ASP A 416 9.63 -2.30 -1.34
C ASP A 416 10.23 -1.14 -0.55
N ILE A 417 10.06 -1.17 0.78
CA ILE A 417 10.71 -0.24 1.71
C ILE A 417 12.21 -0.16 1.39
N CYS A 418 12.79 -1.28 0.99
CA CYS A 418 14.20 -1.48 0.67
C CYS A 418 14.61 -1.08 -0.75
N ARG A 419 13.72 -0.52 -1.56
CA ARG A 419 14.03 -0.01 -2.91
C ARG A 419 13.58 1.43 -3.13
N ARG A 420 13.08 2.09 -2.08
CA ARG A 420 12.72 3.51 -2.12
C ARG A 420 13.94 4.41 -2.16
N ASP A 421 13.83 5.50 -2.90
CA ASP A 421 14.79 6.60 -2.83
C ASP A 421 14.89 7.13 -1.39
N ILE A 422 16.12 7.33 -0.91
CA ILE A 422 16.38 7.77 0.44
C ILE A 422 15.95 9.24 0.60
N GLN A 423 14.86 9.46 1.33
CA GLN A 423 14.45 10.78 1.79
C GLN A 423 14.79 10.94 3.28
N ARG A 424 15.73 11.84 3.57
CA ARG A 424 16.26 12.06 4.93
C ARG A 424 15.40 13.05 5.74
N ASP A 425 14.11 12.75 5.86
CA ASP A 425 13.14 13.50 6.66
C ASP A 425 13.39 13.38 8.18
N SER A 426 12.53 13.98 9.01
CA SER A 426 12.71 13.95 10.48
C SER A 426 12.74 12.53 11.05
N ALA A 427 11.90 11.62 10.55
CA ALA A 427 11.85 10.23 11.03
C ALA A 427 13.15 9.50 10.67
N TRP A 428 13.56 9.61 9.41
CA TRP A 428 14.83 9.06 8.93
C TRP A 428 16.01 9.55 9.79
N ARG A 429 16.11 10.87 9.99
CA ARG A 429 17.20 11.51 10.76
C ARG A 429 17.29 10.99 12.20
N VAL A 430 16.15 10.80 12.86
CA VAL A 430 16.13 10.23 14.21
C VAL A 430 16.61 8.77 14.20
N VAL A 431 16.15 7.97 13.24
CA VAL A 431 16.56 6.56 13.15
C VAL A 431 18.03 6.42 12.79
N GLU A 432 18.62 7.33 12.01
CA GLU A 432 20.07 7.38 11.79
C GLU A 432 20.83 7.56 13.10
N ILE A 433 20.45 8.57 13.89
CA ILE A 433 21.08 8.85 15.19
C ILE A 433 20.90 7.66 16.13
N TYR A 434 19.69 7.10 16.20
CA TYR A 434 19.36 5.96 17.04
C TYR A 434 20.22 4.75 16.67
N THR A 435 20.21 4.38 15.38
CA THR A 435 20.91 3.19 14.88
C THR A 435 22.42 3.36 14.96
N ALA A 436 22.96 4.55 14.68
CA ALA A 436 24.39 4.83 14.83
C ALA A 436 24.83 4.72 16.29
N THR A 437 24.06 5.30 17.22
CA THR A 437 24.43 5.37 18.64
C THR A 437 24.20 4.06 19.38
N LEU A 438 23.11 3.35 19.10
CA LEU A 438 22.68 2.20 19.90
C LEU A 438 22.85 0.86 19.17
N GLY A 439 22.94 0.86 17.84
CA GLY A 439 23.16 -0.34 17.03
C GLY A 439 21.92 -1.20 16.77
N TYR A 440 20.75 -0.83 17.30
CA TYR A 440 19.48 -1.57 17.15
C TYR A 440 18.32 -0.66 16.70
N ALA A 441 17.26 -1.25 16.12
CA ALA A 441 16.09 -0.53 15.63
C ALA A 441 15.29 0.15 16.76
N PRO A 442 14.74 1.36 16.53
CA PRO A 442 14.09 2.14 17.58
C PRO A 442 12.78 1.52 18.08
N ASP A 443 12.45 1.79 19.33
CA ASP A 443 11.08 1.67 19.80
C ASP A 443 10.22 2.82 19.23
N ASN A 444 8.93 2.55 18.96
CA ASN A 444 8.06 3.53 18.30
C ASN A 444 7.77 4.76 19.18
N GLU A 445 7.52 4.56 20.48
CA GLU A 445 7.19 5.67 21.40
C GLU A 445 8.32 6.68 21.48
N GLY A 446 9.56 6.22 21.68
CA GLY A 446 10.76 7.04 21.66
C GLY A 446 10.94 7.72 20.30
N LEU A 447 10.88 6.95 19.19
CA LEU A 447 11.01 7.51 17.85
C LEU A 447 10.08 8.72 17.65
N GLN A 448 8.79 8.56 17.94
CA GLN A 448 7.80 9.63 17.78
C GLN A 448 8.09 10.83 18.67
N TYR A 449 8.58 10.62 19.90
CA TYR A 449 9.00 11.72 20.77
C TYR A 449 10.04 12.62 20.11
N TRP A 450 11.12 12.05 19.57
CA TRP A 450 12.17 12.85 18.93
C TRP A 450 11.73 13.44 17.59
N VAL A 451 10.95 12.69 16.79
CA VAL A 451 10.42 13.18 15.51
C VAL A 451 9.54 14.41 15.71
N ASN A 452 8.65 14.38 16.70
CA ASN A 452 7.78 15.52 17.02
C ASN A 452 8.58 16.75 17.44
N ASN A 453 9.66 16.58 18.20
CA ASN A 453 10.52 17.70 18.60
C ASN A 453 11.27 18.33 17.42
N LEU A 454 11.69 17.53 16.43
CA LEU A 454 12.28 18.03 15.18
C LEU A 454 11.25 18.75 14.31
N GLN A 455 10.07 18.14 14.10
CA GLN A 455 9.02 18.69 13.23
C GLN A 455 8.45 20.01 13.77
N ASN A 456 8.34 20.14 15.09
CA ASN A 456 7.91 21.38 15.74
C ASN A 456 9.01 22.46 15.80
N GLY A 457 10.18 22.20 15.21
CA GLY A 457 11.32 23.12 15.16
C GLY A 457 11.93 23.43 16.52
N SER A 458 11.57 22.67 17.56
CA SER A 458 12.05 22.89 18.93
C SER A 458 13.47 22.37 19.11
N TRP A 459 13.81 21.28 18.44
CA TRP A 459 15.10 20.59 18.54
C TRP A 459 15.76 20.48 17.17
N THR A 460 17.09 20.41 17.19
CA THR A 460 17.93 20.06 16.04
C THR A 460 18.37 18.59 16.12
N PRO A 461 18.91 18.00 15.04
CA PRO A 461 19.53 16.67 15.11
C PRO A 461 20.61 16.55 16.19
N ASN A 462 21.36 17.61 16.48
CA ASN A 462 22.36 17.61 17.56
C ASN A 462 21.70 17.54 18.96
N ASP A 463 20.53 18.15 19.14
CA ASP A 463 19.77 18.08 20.40
C ASP A 463 19.20 16.68 20.61
N VAL A 464 18.70 16.05 19.54
CA VAL A 464 18.30 14.64 19.56
C VAL A 464 19.50 13.78 19.96
N ALA A 465 20.65 13.88 19.28
CA ALA A 465 21.84 13.11 19.62
C ALA A 465 22.34 13.37 21.05
N GLN A 466 22.23 14.60 21.56
CA GLN A 466 22.56 14.92 22.94
C GLN A 466 21.65 14.20 23.93
N SER A 467 20.34 14.19 23.68
CA SER A 467 19.36 13.58 24.59
C SER A 467 19.60 12.07 24.83
N PHE A 468 20.23 11.37 23.87
CA PHE A 468 20.62 9.98 24.03
C PHE A 468 21.68 9.83 25.13
N PHE A 469 22.70 10.69 25.15
CA PHE A 469 23.75 10.70 26.18
C PHE A 469 23.27 11.13 27.56
N ASP A 470 22.13 11.81 27.63
CA ASP A 470 21.49 12.17 28.90
C ASP A 470 20.75 10.96 29.52
N GLY A 471 20.48 9.92 28.71
CA GLY A 471 19.84 8.68 29.13
C GLY A 471 20.81 7.68 29.80
N PRO A 472 20.34 6.93 30.81
CA PRO A 472 21.18 6.01 31.58
C PRO A 472 21.78 4.88 30.72
N LEU A 473 21.05 4.40 29.70
CA LEU A 473 21.50 3.33 28.82
C LEU A 473 22.79 3.71 28.06
N VAL A 474 22.82 4.91 27.47
CA VAL A 474 23.99 5.37 26.69
C VAL A 474 25.14 5.74 27.60
N GLN A 475 24.86 6.25 28.81
CA GLN A 475 25.89 6.48 29.82
C GLN A 475 26.57 5.18 30.27
N GLU A 476 25.82 4.09 30.36
CA GLU A 476 26.35 2.76 30.65
C GLU A 476 27.10 2.16 29.44
N MET A 477 26.59 2.32 28.22
CA MET A 477 27.26 1.84 27.00
C MET A 477 28.57 2.57 26.71
N TYR A 478 28.60 3.89 26.95
CA TYR A 478 29.76 4.76 26.68
C TYR A 478 30.13 5.60 27.91
N PRO A 479 30.71 4.99 28.96
CA PRO A 479 31.13 5.69 30.17
C PRO A 479 32.24 6.69 29.86
N ILE A 480 32.07 7.95 30.28
CA ILE A 480 33.04 9.03 30.01
C ILE A 480 34.42 8.72 30.62
N ASP A 481 34.46 8.03 31.76
CA ASP A 481 35.68 7.68 32.48
C ASP A 481 36.50 6.57 31.79
N GLN A 482 35.92 5.85 30.83
CA GLN A 482 36.61 4.87 29.99
C GLN A 482 37.19 5.48 28.70
N GLY A 483 37.04 6.80 28.52
CA GLY A 483 37.47 7.52 27.32
C GLY A 483 36.54 7.28 26.13
N TYR A 484 36.99 7.67 24.93
CA TYR A 484 36.14 7.71 23.74
C TYR A 484 36.39 6.58 22.73
N GLY A 485 37.37 5.70 22.97
CA GLY A 485 37.78 4.69 21.98
C GLY A 485 36.66 3.72 21.60
N SER A 486 36.02 3.10 22.60
CA SER A 486 34.90 2.18 22.38
C SER A 486 33.69 2.84 21.72
N PHE A 487 33.47 4.13 22.00
CA PHE A 487 32.43 4.93 21.36
C PHE A 487 32.72 5.14 19.86
N ILE A 488 33.95 5.52 19.50
CA ILE A 488 34.38 5.69 18.11
C ILE A 488 34.24 4.36 17.35
N ASP A 489 34.74 3.26 17.91
CA ASP A 489 34.67 1.93 17.29
C ASP A 489 33.22 1.51 17.05
N SER A 490 32.33 1.74 18.03
CA SER A 490 30.92 1.39 17.90
C SER A 490 30.21 2.18 16.81
N LEU A 491 30.45 3.50 16.72
CA LEU A 491 29.85 4.33 15.67
C LEU A 491 30.27 3.87 14.28
N TYR A 492 31.56 3.58 14.09
CA TYR A 492 32.07 3.09 12.81
C TYR A 492 31.47 1.72 12.44
N GLN A 493 31.35 0.81 13.41
CA GLN A 493 30.72 -0.48 13.16
C GLN A 493 29.23 -0.35 12.82
N ASN A 494 28.50 0.52 13.52
CA ASN A 494 27.06 0.70 13.33
C ASN A 494 26.72 1.41 12.01
N LEU A 495 27.48 2.46 11.67
CA LEU A 495 27.31 3.23 10.44
C LEU A 495 27.89 2.50 9.23
N PHE A 496 29.18 2.16 9.28
CA PHE A 496 29.90 1.70 8.11
C PHE A 496 30.06 0.17 8.04
N GLY A 497 29.71 -0.56 9.11
CA GLY A 497 29.87 -2.01 9.15
C GLY A 497 31.33 -2.47 9.27
N ARG A 498 32.25 -1.57 9.60
CA ARG A 498 33.70 -1.83 9.68
C ARG A 498 34.35 -0.95 10.74
N ALA A 499 35.55 -1.34 11.18
CA ALA A 499 36.39 -0.53 12.06
C ALA A 499 36.89 0.75 11.36
N PRO A 500 37.17 1.82 12.12
CA PRO A 500 37.87 2.99 11.58
C PRO A 500 39.29 2.64 11.14
N ASP A 501 39.80 3.34 10.13
CA ASP A 501 41.24 3.31 9.86
C ASP A 501 42.02 4.06 10.96
N GLU A 502 43.31 3.79 11.06
CA GLU A 502 44.18 4.32 12.12
C GLU A 502 44.20 5.86 12.16
N ALA A 503 44.14 6.52 10.99
CA ALA A 503 44.19 7.97 10.90
C ALA A 503 42.85 8.61 11.32
N GLY A 504 41.73 8.05 10.86
CA GLY A 504 40.39 8.48 11.24
C GLY A 504 40.12 8.29 12.73
N TYR A 505 40.52 7.13 13.28
CA TYR A 505 40.42 6.87 14.72
C TYR A 505 41.23 7.89 15.54
N ALA A 506 42.50 8.12 15.17
CA ALA A 506 43.35 9.08 15.86
C ALA A 506 42.82 10.52 15.79
N TYR A 507 42.26 10.91 14.64
CA TYR A 507 41.63 12.22 14.45
C TYR A 507 40.43 12.41 15.39
N TRP A 508 39.45 11.50 15.36
CA TRP A 508 38.25 11.62 16.20
C TRP A 508 38.57 11.57 17.69
N LEU A 509 39.52 10.71 18.09
CA LEU A 509 39.95 10.62 19.47
C LEU A 509 40.60 11.93 19.95
N ALA A 510 41.40 12.59 19.10
CA ALA A 510 42.01 13.87 19.42
C ALA A 510 40.95 14.99 19.56
N GLU A 511 39.99 15.08 18.63
CA GLU A 511 38.93 16.10 18.64
C GLU A 511 37.97 15.97 19.84
N LEU A 512 37.67 14.73 20.26
CA LEU A 512 36.87 14.49 21.46
C LEU A 512 37.66 14.79 22.75
N ASN A 513 38.93 14.38 22.82
CA ASN A 513 39.76 14.62 24.01
C ASN A 513 40.09 16.11 24.22
N SER A 514 40.21 16.88 23.13
CA SER A 514 40.40 18.34 23.22
C SER A 514 39.12 19.08 23.58
N GLY A 515 37.95 18.45 23.43
CA GLY A 515 36.64 19.08 23.57
C GLY A 515 36.27 20.01 22.41
N HIS A 516 37.03 20.00 21.31
CA HIS A 516 36.69 20.77 20.11
C HIS A 516 35.40 20.25 19.46
N VAL A 517 35.19 18.94 19.51
CA VAL A 517 33.96 18.27 19.05
C VAL A 517 33.35 17.53 20.24
N GLN A 518 32.04 17.65 20.41
CA GLN A 518 31.28 16.90 21.39
C GLN A 518 30.78 15.56 20.80
N ARG A 519 30.46 14.59 21.66
CA ARG A 519 30.01 13.24 21.20
C ARG A 519 28.77 13.29 20.30
N ASN A 520 27.79 14.14 20.63
CA ASN A 520 26.60 14.37 19.80
C ASN A 520 26.96 14.97 18.42
N GLN A 521 27.89 15.93 18.39
CA GLN A 521 28.36 16.55 17.15
C GLN A 521 29.12 15.56 16.26
N MET A 522 29.91 14.65 16.85
CA MET A 522 30.62 13.62 16.11
C MET A 522 29.66 12.66 15.39
N ILE A 523 28.57 12.23 16.04
CA ILE A 523 27.56 11.36 15.41
C ILE A 523 27.01 12.02 14.15
N ILE A 524 26.57 13.28 14.26
CA ILE A 524 26.03 14.03 13.14
C ILE A 524 27.09 14.21 12.04
N ALA A 525 28.33 14.53 12.41
CA ALA A 525 29.42 14.72 11.45
C ALA A 525 29.73 13.42 10.67
N LEU A 526 29.74 12.27 11.33
CA LEU A 526 29.94 10.98 10.66
C LEU A 526 28.79 10.61 9.73
N ILE A 527 27.54 10.83 10.15
CA ILE A 527 26.36 10.57 9.32
C ILE A 527 26.40 11.46 8.06
N GLU A 528 26.55 12.78 8.21
CA GLU A 528 26.60 13.70 7.07
C GLU A 528 27.82 13.44 6.18
N GLY A 529 28.98 13.20 6.79
CA GLY A 529 30.21 12.88 6.08
C GLY A 529 30.10 11.59 5.28
N GLY A 530 29.43 10.57 5.83
CA GLY A 530 29.15 9.32 5.13
C GLY A 530 28.32 9.53 3.88
N TRP A 531 27.15 10.18 4.00
CA TRP A 531 26.27 10.43 2.85
C TRP A 531 26.89 11.31 1.77
N ALA A 532 27.75 12.27 2.16
CA ALA A 532 28.45 13.14 1.22
C ALA A 532 29.69 12.49 0.57
N ASN A 533 30.18 11.37 1.10
CA ASN A 533 31.40 10.72 0.64
C ASN A 533 31.11 9.57 -0.33
N ALA A 534 31.51 9.75 -1.59
CA ALA A 534 31.39 8.72 -2.62
C ALA A 534 32.13 7.41 -2.28
N GLU A 535 33.22 7.47 -1.50
CA GLU A 535 33.95 6.28 -1.06
C GLU A 535 33.19 5.47 0.00
N ALA A 536 32.25 6.09 0.70
CA ALA A 536 31.39 5.45 1.68
C ALA A 536 30.03 5.03 1.10
N ALA A 537 29.79 5.19 -0.20
CA ALA A 537 28.47 4.95 -0.81
C ALA A 537 27.91 3.55 -0.51
N SER A 538 28.74 2.51 -0.63
CA SER A 538 28.34 1.14 -0.32
C SER A 538 28.04 0.94 1.17
N ASP A 539 28.83 1.55 2.06
CA ASP A 539 28.62 1.49 3.50
C ASP A 539 27.29 2.16 3.88
N MET A 540 27.03 3.31 3.26
CA MET A 540 25.84 4.11 3.51
C MET A 540 24.59 3.54 2.86
N GLU A 541 24.70 2.80 1.75
CA GLU A 541 23.59 2.03 1.20
C GLU A 541 23.12 0.97 2.20
N ARG A 542 24.04 0.17 2.75
CA ARG A 542 23.73 -0.77 3.83
C ARG A 542 23.12 -0.06 5.04
N PHE A 543 23.67 1.09 5.43
CA PHE A 543 23.13 1.87 6.55
C PHE A 543 21.70 2.37 6.27
N GLY A 544 21.43 2.81 5.04
CA GLY A 544 20.09 3.21 4.58
C GLY A 544 19.09 2.07 4.72
N TYR A 545 19.45 0.85 4.33
CA TYR A 545 18.61 -0.33 4.55
C TYR A 545 18.36 -0.62 6.04
N ARG A 546 19.37 -0.43 6.90
CA ARG A 546 19.17 -0.55 8.36
C ARG A 546 18.19 0.50 8.89
N VAL A 547 18.26 1.73 8.39
CA VAL A 547 17.33 2.81 8.76
C VAL A 547 15.90 2.47 8.31
N GLN A 548 15.73 2.00 7.07
CA GLN A 548 14.44 1.57 6.52
C GLN A 548 13.80 0.44 7.33
N VAL A 549 14.59 -0.58 7.68
CA VAL A 549 14.13 -1.68 8.53
C VAL A 549 13.81 -1.18 9.94
N GLY A 550 14.59 -0.23 10.47
CA GLY A 550 14.32 0.42 11.75
C GLY A 550 12.99 1.18 11.78
N LEU A 551 12.68 1.92 10.70
CA LEU A 551 11.39 2.59 10.53
C LEU A 551 10.24 1.58 10.42
N ALA A 552 10.42 0.51 9.64
CA ALA A 552 9.42 -0.55 9.51
C ALA A 552 9.18 -1.27 10.86
N PHE A 553 10.23 -1.46 11.65
CA PHE A 553 10.16 -2.10 12.97
C PHE A 553 9.38 -1.24 13.97
N ALA A 554 9.56 0.08 13.95
CA ALA A 554 8.76 1.01 14.74
C ALA A 554 7.31 1.08 14.26
N ALA A 555 7.07 1.12 12.95
CA ALA A 555 5.72 1.13 12.39
C ALA A 555 4.91 -0.12 12.80
N GLU A 556 5.52 -1.30 12.78
CA GLU A 556 4.86 -2.52 13.22
C GLU A 556 4.56 -2.54 14.72
N GLN A 557 5.42 -1.95 15.55
CA GLN A 557 5.10 -1.75 16.98
C GLN A 557 3.86 -0.86 17.15
N ALA A 558 3.76 0.23 16.38
CA ALA A 558 2.61 1.12 16.39
C ALA A 558 1.32 0.38 15.99
N ARG A 559 1.38 -0.40 14.91
CA ARG A 559 0.26 -1.22 14.42
C ARG A 559 -0.24 -2.21 15.48
N ARG A 560 0.67 -2.78 16.26
CA ARG A 560 0.38 -3.72 17.35
C ARG A 560 0.00 -3.05 18.67
N GLY A 561 -0.04 -1.72 18.74
CA GLY A 561 -0.31 -0.98 19.98
C GLY A 561 0.78 -1.17 21.06
N ILE A 562 2.01 -1.51 20.67
CA ILE A 562 3.12 -1.69 21.61
C ILE A 562 3.61 -0.32 22.07
N VAL A 563 3.42 -0.02 23.36
CA VAL A 563 3.90 1.20 24.02
C VAL A 563 5.07 0.84 24.94
N TYR A 564 6.27 1.34 24.62
CA TYR A 564 7.51 0.94 25.29
C TYR A 564 7.51 1.21 26.80
N SER A 565 6.98 2.36 27.22
CA SER A 565 6.85 2.77 28.62
C SER A 565 5.90 1.89 29.44
N GLN A 566 5.01 1.14 28.77
CA GLN A 566 4.07 0.22 29.40
C GLN A 566 4.60 -1.22 29.50
N LEU A 567 5.73 -1.51 28.87
CA LEU A 567 6.38 -2.82 28.93
C LEU A 567 7.11 -3.03 30.27
N THR A 568 7.19 -4.29 30.72
CA THR A 568 8.10 -4.66 31.81
C THR A 568 9.56 -4.49 31.37
N THR A 569 10.49 -4.33 32.31
CA THR A 569 11.93 -4.21 32.00
C THR A 569 12.45 -5.37 31.14
N ALA A 570 12.01 -6.60 31.42
CA ALA A 570 12.36 -7.77 30.61
C ALA A 570 11.84 -7.69 29.17
N LYS A 571 10.62 -7.15 28.96
CA LYS A 571 10.07 -6.93 27.62
C LYS A 571 10.77 -5.75 26.92
N GLN A 572 11.16 -4.71 27.63
CA GLN A 572 11.96 -3.63 27.07
C GLN A 572 13.33 -4.13 26.59
N GLU A 573 14.02 -4.96 27.39
CA GLU A 573 15.26 -5.64 26.99
C GLU A 573 15.04 -6.55 25.77
N LYS A 574 13.96 -7.33 25.77
CA LYS A 574 13.60 -8.20 24.65
C LYS A 574 13.33 -7.41 23.38
N LEU A 575 12.61 -6.30 23.44
CA LEU A 575 12.35 -5.44 22.28
C LEU A 575 13.64 -4.90 21.69
N ARG A 576 14.58 -4.42 22.53
CA ARG A 576 15.91 -3.98 22.07
C ARG A 576 16.68 -5.11 21.40
N PHE A 577 16.65 -6.31 21.98
CA PHE A 577 17.26 -7.50 21.38
C PHE A 577 16.67 -7.82 20.01
N LEU A 578 15.33 -7.81 19.87
CA LEU A 578 14.67 -8.03 18.59
C LEU A 578 15.01 -6.93 17.57
N GLY A 579 15.09 -5.69 18.02
CA GLY A 579 15.54 -4.56 17.20
C GLY A 579 16.99 -4.68 16.73
N ALA A 580 17.86 -5.34 17.51
CA ALA A 580 19.23 -5.62 17.08
C ALA A 580 19.26 -6.78 16.09
N GLN A 581 18.51 -7.84 16.39
CA GLN A 581 18.40 -9.04 15.57
C GLN A 581 17.89 -8.73 14.17
N VAL A 582 16.89 -7.86 14.03
CA VAL A 582 16.31 -7.52 12.72
C VAL A 582 17.27 -6.73 11.83
N LEU A 583 18.25 -6.04 12.42
CA LEU A 583 19.27 -5.27 11.69
C LEU A 583 20.55 -6.06 11.40
N GLU A 584 20.76 -7.21 12.04
CA GLU A 584 22.01 -7.97 11.99
C GLU A 584 22.32 -8.50 10.58
N MET A 585 21.29 -8.98 9.87
CA MET A 585 21.43 -9.61 8.55
C MET A 585 21.44 -8.62 7.38
N ILE A 586 21.39 -7.31 7.66
CA ILE A 586 21.33 -6.29 6.60
C ILE A 586 22.70 -6.13 5.93
N THR A 587 22.69 -6.31 4.61
CA THR A 587 23.83 -6.13 3.72
C THR A 587 23.53 -5.01 2.71
N VAL A 588 24.36 -4.84 1.69
CA VAL A 588 24.11 -3.93 0.55
C VAL A 588 23.11 -4.51 -0.47
N ASP A 589 22.66 -5.74 -0.27
CA ASP A 589 21.63 -6.37 -1.09
C ASP A 589 20.23 -6.03 -0.57
N SER A 590 19.41 -5.37 -1.40
CA SER A 590 18.03 -5.02 -1.06
C SER A 590 17.19 -6.23 -0.64
N SER A 591 17.49 -7.43 -1.14
CA SER A 591 16.76 -8.67 -0.76
C SER A 591 16.96 -9.06 0.70
N ALA A 592 18.11 -8.72 1.29
CA ALA A 592 18.37 -8.92 2.71
C ALA A 592 17.51 -7.98 3.57
N CYS A 593 17.31 -6.75 3.09
CA CYS A 593 16.40 -5.78 3.68
C CYS A 593 14.94 -6.24 3.57
N ASP A 594 14.50 -6.69 2.39
CA ASP A 594 13.14 -7.21 2.18
C ASP A 594 12.85 -8.38 3.13
N THR A 595 13.81 -9.29 3.26
CA THR A 595 13.74 -10.44 4.18
C THR A 595 13.62 -9.98 5.62
N ALA A 596 14.38 -8.96 6.03
CA ALA A 596 14.32 -8.42 7.38
C ALA A 596 12.94 -7.79 7.66
N VAL A 597 12.44 -6.95 6.74
CA VAL A 597 11.10 -6.34 6.82
C VAL A 597 10.02 -7.41 6.95
N GLY A 598 10.03 -8.43 6.10
CA GLY A 598 9.07 -9.53 6.14
C GLY A 598 9.11 -10.36 7.44
N ASN A 599 10.21 -10.31 8.20
CA ASN A 599 10.36 -11.03 9.47
C ASN A 599 9.95 -10.22 10.71
N ILE A 600 9.73 -8.91 10.59
CA ILE A 600 9.46 -8.02 11.74
C ILE A 600 8.25 -8.51 12.54
N SER A 601 7.13 -8.79 11.87
CA SER A 601 5.88 -9.26 12.49
C SER A 601 6.13 -10.51 13.35
N ARG A 602 6.75 -11.54 12.75
CA ARG A 602 7.10 -12.80 13.44
C ARG A 602 8.08 -12.60 14.61
N LEU A 603 9.00 -11.65 14.51
CA LEU A 603 9.91 -11.34 15.62
C LEU A 603 9.14 -10.73 16.80
N LEU A 604 8.23 -9.79 16.52
CA LEU A 604 7.42 -9.11 17.53
C LEU A 604 6.36 -10.01 18.17
N ASP A 605 5.94 -11.10 17.52
CA ASP A 605 5.10 -12.14 18.16
C ASP A 605 5.76 -12.79 19.39
N THR A 606 7.10 -12.70 19.50
CA THR A 606 7.87 -13.28 20.62
C THR A 606 8.06 -12.34 21.82
N LEU A 607 7.48 -11.13 21.76
CA LEU A 607 7.59 -10.09 22.79
C LEU A 607 6.54 -10.24 23.90
#